data_AF-A0A7S1RQ12-F1
#
_entry.id   AF-A0A7S1RQ12-F1
#
_cell.length_a   1.000
_cell.length_b   1.000
_cell.length_c   1.000
_cell.angle_alpha   90.00
_cell.angle_beta   90.00
_cell.angle_gamma   90.00
#
_symmetry.space_group_name_H-M   'P 1'
#
loop_
_entity.id
_entity.type
_entity.pdbx_description
1 polymer ?
#
loop_
_entity_poly.entity_id
_entity_poly.type
_entity_poly.pdbx_seq_one_letter_code
_entity_poly.pdbx_strand_id
1 'polypeptide(L)'
;KYVGCKQAVDPVRRRPVRRSLAEAEAALLKVLAELDEGGDAAFAKQCRAVSECSSSLKGGDLVGDVGWLTRPVEKPGEKPSKEVASRRAVVNAAFGLEVGEFSDVLVSDDGVHILQRRA
;
A
#
# COMPACT_ATOMS: atom_id res chain seq x y z
N LYS A 1 -0.10 -11.31 -15.66
CA LYS A 1 -0.34 -11.72 -14.27
C LYS A 1 0.96 -11.61 -13.48
N TYR A 2 0.99 -10.79 -12.43
CA TYR A 2 2.17 -10.65 -11.58
C TYR A 2 2.47 -11.97 -10.85
N VAL A 3 3.65 -12.55 -11.11
CA VAL A 3 4.09 -13.84 -10.55
C VAL A 3 4.45 -13.73 -9.06
N GLY A 4 4.70 -12.51 -8.56
CA GLY A 4 5.08 -12.23 -7.17
C GLY A 4 3.95 -11.87 -6.21
N CYS A 5 2.72 -11.60 -6.69
CA CYS A 5 1.60 -11.31 -5.79
C CYS A 5 0.90 -12.58 -5.36
N LYS A 6 0.85 -12.78 -4.04
CA LYS A 6 0.16 -13.92 -3.42
C LYS A 6 -1.36 -13.83 -3.53
N GLN A 7 -1.91 -12.63 -3.78
CA GLN A 7 -3.34 -12.40 -3.95
C GLN A 7 -3.76 -12.33 -5.43
N ALA A 8 -4.20 -13.47 -5.97
CA ALA A 8 -4.74 -13.53 -7.33
C ALA A 8 -6.18 -12.96 -7.48
N VAL A 9 -6.79 -12.51 -6.39
CA VAL A 9 -8.18 -12.02 -6.33
C VAL A 9 -8.21 -10.74 -5.50
N ASP A 10 -8.86 -9.70 -6.03
CA ASP A 10 -9.19 -8.45 -5.33
C ASP A 10 -10.20 -8.80 -4.22
N PRO A 11 -9.85 -8.70 -2.93
CA PRO A 11 -10.74 -9.03 -1.83
C PRO A 11 -11.88 -8.01 -1.64
N VAL A 12 -11.72 -6.78 -2.16
CA VAL A 12 -12.71 -5.70 -2.07
C VAL A 12 -13.80 -5.91 -3.12
N ARG A 13 -13.42 -6.15 -4.37
CA ARG A 13 -14.36 -6.27 -5.50
C ARG A 13 -14.68 -7.70 -5.91
N ARG A 14 -14.02 -8.69 -5.28
CA ARG A 14 -14.16 -10.13 -5.53
C ARG A 14 -13.93 -10.49 -7.01
N ARG A 15 -12.92 -9.88 -7.63
CA ARG A 15 -12.57 -10.08 -9.05
C ARG A 15 -11.15 -10.60 -9.20
N PRO A 16 -10.86 -11.43 -10.20
CA PRO A 16 -9.51 -11.92 -10.44
C PRO A 16 -8.59 -10.78 -10.91
N VAL A 17 -7.41 -10.68 -10.29
CA VAL A 17 -6.37 -9.72 -10.69
C VAL A 17 -5.61 -10.31 -11.87
N ARG A 18 -5.84 -9.76 -13.07
CA ARG A 18 -5.21 -10.24 -14.32
C ARG A 18 -3.99 -9.43 -14.76
N ARG A 19 -3.87 -8.20 -14.24
CA ARG A 19 -2.78 -7.28 -14.53
C ARG A 19 -1.40 -7.85 -14.15
N SER A 20 -0.40 -7.44 -14.91
CA SER A 20 1.02 -7.60 -14.61
C SER A 20 1.50 -6.59 -13.57
N LEU A 21 2.73 -6.76 -13.09
CA LEU A 21 3.37 -5.81 -12.18
C LEU A 21 3.50 -4.43 -12.84
N ALA A 22 4.06 -4.40 -14.06
CA ALA A 22 4.27 -3.16 -14.80
C ALA A 22 2.96 -2.39 -15.07
N GLU A 23 1.86 -3.09 -15.36
CA GLU A 23 0.55 -2.45 -15.52
C GLU A 23 0.03 -1.87 -14.19
N ALA A 24 0.30 -2.55 -13.07
CA ALA A 24 -0.10 -2.07 -11.75
C ALA A 24 0.75 -0.86 -11.33
N GLU A 25 2.06 -0.89 -11.55
CA GLU A 25 2.97 0.24 -11.31
C GLU A 25 2.59 1.45 -12.17
N ALA A 26 2.36 1.25 -13.47
CA ALA A 26 1.93 2.33 -14.37
C ALA A 26 0.57 2.92 -13.96
N ALA A 27 -0.34 2.12 -13.41
CA ALA A 27 -1.59 2.62 -12.85
C ALA A 27 -1.37 3.44 -11.57
N LEU A 28 -0.50 2.97 -10.66
CA LEU A 28 -0.19 3.69 -9.43
C LEU A 28 0.58 4.99 -9.69
N LEU A 29 1.46 5.04 -10.68
CA LEU A 29 2.17 6.28 -11.06
C LEU A 29 1.19 7.39 -11.50
N LYS A 30 0.12 7.03 -12.21
CA LYS A 30 -0.95 7.99 -12.55
C LYS A 30 -1.68 8.48 -11.31
N VAL A 31 -1.99 7.57 -10.40
CA VAL A 31 -2.62 7.92 -9.11
C VAL A 31 -1.71 8.84 -8.32
N LEU A 32 -0.40 8.57 -8.25
CA LEU A 32 0.56 9.41 -7.53
C LEU A 32 0.57 10.84 -8.07
N ALA A 33 0.58 11.02 -9.40
CA ALA A 33 0.46 12.35 -10.00
C ALA A 33 -0.85 13.07 -9.63
N GLU A 34 -1.97 12.34 -9.55
CA GLU A 34 -3.26 12.91 -9.10
C GLU A 34 -3.28 13.23 -7.59
N LEU A 35 -2.47 12.54 -6.78
CA LEU A 35 -2.35 12.78 -5.34
C LEU A 35 -1.50 14.02 -5.04
N ASP A 36 -0.44 14.26 -5.81
CA ASP A 36 0.41 15.45 -5.66
C ASP A 36 -0.39 16.75 -5.85
N GLU A 37 -1.42 16.75 -6.69
CA GLU A 37 -2.30 17.90 -6.89
C GLU A 37 -3.42 18.01 -5.85
N GLY A 38 -3.87 16.87 -5.29
CA GLY A 38 -5.12 16.77 -4.54
C GLY A 38 -5.01 16.49 -3.03
N GLY A 39 -3.82 16.15 -2.53
CA GLY A 39 -3.53 15.93 -1.11
C GLY A 39 -4.40 14.86 -0.44
N ASP A 40 -4.65 15.01 0.87
CA ASP A 40 -5.32 14.03 1.73
C ASP A 40 -6.71 13.60 1.26
N ALA A 41 -7.49 14.57 0.75
CA ALA A 41 -8.85 14.31 0.27
C ALA A 41 -8.83 13.46 -1.01
N ALA A 42 -7.86 13.71 -1.90
CA ALA A 42 -7.64 12.87 -3.06
C ALA A 42 -7.17 11.48 -2.66
N PHE A 43 -6.32 11.34 -1.63
CA PHE A 43 -5.87 10.03 -1.15
C PHE A 43 -7.02 9.12 -0.73
N ALA A 44 -7.91 9.59 0.14
CA ALA A 44 -9.07 8.81 0.57
C ALA A 44 -9.99 8.43 -0.62
N LYS A 45 -10.18 9.35 -1.58
CA LYS A 45 -10.95 9.10 -2.81
C LYS A 45 -10.30 8.00 -3.65
N GLN A 46 -8.99 8.08 -3.87
CA GLN A 46 -8.24 7.10 -4.65
C GLN A 46 -8.23 5.73 -3.97
N CYS A 47 -8.04 5.67 -2.65
CA CYS A 47 -8.13 4.41 -1.93
C CYS A 47 -9.47 3.69 -2.15
N ARG A 48 -10.61 4.40 -2.13
CA ARG A 48 -11.91 3.78 -2.43
C ARG A 48 -12.02 3.34 -3.89
N ALA A 49 -11.51 4.16 -4.82
CA ALA A 49 -11.64 3.93 -6.24
C ALA A 49 -10.80 2.74 -6.72
N VAL A 50 -9.54 2.66 -6.28
CA VAL A 50 -8.54 1.76 -6.89
C VAL A 50 -7.89 0.78 -5.93
N SER A 51 -7.87 1.03 -4.61
CA SER A 51 -7.18 0.11 -3.68
C SER A 51 -7.91 -1.23 -3.61
N GLU A 52 -7.12 -2.30 -3.60
CA GLU A 52 -7.57 -3.69 -3.43
C GLU A 52 -7.31 -4.17 -1.99
N CYS A 53 -6.81 -3.32 -1.10
CA CYS A 53 -6.72 -3.64 0.31
C CYS A 53 -8.09 -3.47 0.98
N SER A 54 -8.46 -4.37 1.89
CA SER A 54 -9.70 -4.26 2.66
C SER A 54 -9.78 -2.99 3.51
N SER A 55 -8.64 -2.35 3.81
CA SER A 55 -8.61 -1.04 4.48
C SER A 55 -9.30 0.06 3.67
N SER A 56 -9.43 -0.08 2.34
CA SER A 56 -10.21 0.84 1.48
C SER A 56 -11.70 0.92 1.83
N LEU A 57 -12.21 -0.05 2.59
CA LEU A 57 -13.60 -0.11 3.02
C LEU A 57 -13.84 0.58 4.37
N LYS A 58 -12.78 0.99 5.08
CA LYS A 58 -12.93 1.71 6.35
C LYS A 58 -13.53 3.09 6.08
N GLY A 59 -14.56 3.47 6.84
CA GLY A 59 -15.38 4.66 6.57
C GLY A 59 -14.63 5.99 6.71
N GLY A 60 -15.07 7.01 5.96
CA GLY A 60 -14.67 8.40 6.17
C GLY A 60 -13.18 8.67 5.95
N ASP A 61 -12.54 9.28 6.95
CA ASP A 61 -11.12 9.65 6.96
C ASP A 61 -10.16 8.49 7.25
N LEU A 62 -10.68 7.32 7.64
CA LEU A 62 -9.88 6.12 7.97
C LEU A 62 -9.71 5.18 6.77
N VAL A 63 -10.12 5.60 5.58
CA VAL A 63 -9.99 4.82 4.34
C VAL A 63 -8.51 4.59 4.06
N GLY A 64 -8.13 3.32 3.89
CA GLY A 64 -6.75 2.96 3.61
C GLY A 64 -5.87 2.91 4.87
N ASP A 65 -6.39 3.33 6.03
CA ASP A 65 -5.62 3.42 7.26
C ASP A 65 -5.25 2.02 7.79
N VAL A 66 -3.96 1.84 7.98
CA VAL A 66 -3.31 0.64 8.49
C VAL A 66 -2.89 0.80 9.95
N GLY A 67 -3.50 1.70 10.75
CA GLY A 67 -3.17 2.15 12.13
C GLY A 67 -2.81 1.12 13.22
N TRP A 68 -2.67 -0.15 12.85
CA TRP A 68 -1.98 -1.24 13.55
C TRP A 68 -0.54 -1.49 13.04
N LEU A 69 0.00 -0.69 12.10
CA LEU A 69 1.33 -0.91 11.51
C LEU A 69 2.42 -0.63 12.54
N THR A 70 2.88 -1.69 13.20
CA THR A 70 3.97 -1.63 14.17
C THR A 70 5.30 -1.93 13.49
N ARG A 71 6.35 -1.19 13.84
CA ARG A 71 7.71 -1.55 13.41
C ARG A 71 8.04 -2.93 14.01
N PRO A 72 8.42 -3.93 13.20
CA PRO A 72 8.81 -5.23 13.70
C PRO A 72 10.02 -5.06 14.63
N VAL A 73 9.92 -5.61 15.84
CA VAL A 73 11.03 -5.62 16.80
C VAL A 73 12.01 -6.71 16.36
N GLU A 74 13.01 -6.34 15.56
CA GLU A 74 14.09 -7.24 15.20
C GLU A 74 15.04 -7.38 16.42
N LYS A 75 14.93 -8.50 17.15
CA LYS A 75 15.91 -8.82 18.19
C LYS A 75 17.23 -9.25 17.54
N PRO A 76 18.40 -8.83 18.05
CA PRO A 76 19.69 -9.26 17.53
C PRO A 76 19.78 -10.80 17.52
N GLY A 77 19.91 -11.39 16.32
CA GLY A 77 20.03 -12.85 16.13
C GLY A 77 18.73 -13.60 15.78
N GLU A 78 17.57 -12.94 15.83
CA GLU A 78 16.28 -13.54 15.43
C GLU A 78 16.01 -13.29 13.93
N LYS A 79 15.78 -14.34 13.16
CA LYS A 79 15.43 -14.19 11.74
C LYS A 79 14.01 -13.61 11.65
N PRO A 80 13.79 -12.48 10.95
CA PRO A 80 12.45 -11.95 10.75
C PRO A 80 11.58 -13.00 10.06
N SER A 81 10.31 -13.10 10.45
CA SER A 81 9.37 -13.98 9.77
C SER A 81 9.29 -13.61 8.28
N LYS A 82 8.98 -14.59 7.41
CA LYS A 82 8.88 -14.34 5.96
C LYS A 82 7.91 -13.20 5.63
N GLU A 83 6.85 -13.03 6.42
CA GLU A 83 5.83 -11.99 6.27
C GLU A 83 6.37 -10.59 6.61
N VAL A 84 7.19 -10.49 7.67
CA VAL A 84 7.87 -9.25 8.03
C VAL A 84 8.91 -8.88 6.97
N ALA A 85 9.67 -9.86 6.49
CA ALA A 85 10.67 -9.65 5.45
C ALA A 85 10.05 -9.15 4.14
N SER A 86 8.91 -9.71 3.71
CA SER A 86 8.22 -9.30 2.48
C SER A 86 7.61 -7.90 2.55
N ARG A 87 7.21 -7.46 3.76
CA ARG A 87 6.63 -6.12 3.98
C ARG A 87 7.63 -5.07 4.43
N ARG A 88 8.91 -5.43 4.57
CA ARG A 88 9.93 -4.55 5.15
C ARG A 88 10.09 -3.24 4.38
N ALA A 89 10.01 -3.25 3.04
CA ALA A 89 10.08 -2.04 2.23
C ALA A 89 8.92 -1.08 2.55
N VAL A 90 7.70 -1.62 2.62
CA VAL A 90 6.48 -0.87 2.96
C VAL A 90 6.59 -0.29 4.38
N VAL A 91 7.01 -1.09 5.35
CA VAL A 91 7.18 -0.65 6.73
C VAL A 91 8.25 0.44 6.84
N ASN A 92 9.42 0.23 6.24
CA ASN A 92 10.51 1.21 6.31
C ASN A 92 10.12 2.54 5.66
N ALA A 93 9.45 2.50 4.51
CA ALA A 93 8.92 3.70 3.87
C ALA A 93 7.89 4.39 4.77
N ALA A 94 6.91 3.66 5.31
CA ALA A 94 5.87 4.22 6.19
C ALA A 94 6.43 5.02 7.37
N PHE A 95 7.50 4.51 8.01
CA PHE A 95 8.14 5.18 9.13
C PHE A 95 9.20 6.22 8.73
N GLY A 96 9.61 6.25 7.46
CA GLY A 96 10.56 7.23 6.91
C GLY A 96 9.89 8.51 6.42
N LEU A 97 8.61 8.45 6.08
CA LEU A 97 7.84 9.60 5.60
C LEU A 97 7.67 10.68 6.66
N GLU A 98 7.64 11.94 6.24
CA GLU A 98 7.20 13.08 7.02
C GLU A 98 5.67 13.16 7.09
N VAL A 99 5.14 13.88 8.08
CA VAL A 99 3.69 14.06 8.21
C VAL A 99 3.16 14.83 7.01
N GLY A 100 2.17 14.27 6.32
CA GLY A 100 1.60 14.79 5.08
C GLY A 100 2.29 14.28 3.80
N GLU A 101 3.40 13.54 3.92
CA GLU A 101 4.15 13.05 2.76
C GLU A 101 3.54 11.76 2.18
N PHE A 102 3.67 11.62 0.85
CA PHE A 102 3.38 10.40 0.12
C PHE A 102 4.66 9.61 -0.18
N SER A 103 4.60 8.28 -0.10
CA SER A 103 5.69 7.45 -0.62
C SER A 103 5.68 7.40 -2.14
N ASP A 104 6.82 7.04 -2.71
CA ASP A 104 6.89 6.50 -4.07
C ASP A 104 6.13 5.16 -4.17
N VAL A 105 6.08 4.59 -5.37
CA VAL A 105 5.48 3.28 -5.64
C VAL A 105 6.35 2.18 -5.02
N LEU A 106 5.80 1.48 -4.05
CA LEU A 106 6.46 0.39 -3.34
C LEU A 106 5.94 -0.95 -3.82
N VAL A 107 6.85 -1.90 -4.04
CA VAL A 107 6.51 -3.28 -4.41
C VAL A 107 6.67 -4.20 -3.20
N SER A 108 5.70 -5.08 -2.99
CA SER A 108 5.74 -6.15 -1.99
C SER A 108 5.11 -7.44 -2.52
N ASP A 109 5.13 -8.49 -1.70
CA ASP A 109 4.43 -9.76 -1.98
C ASP A 109 2.90 -9.60 -2.01
N ASP A 110 2.36 -8.56 -1.38
CA ASP A 110 0.92 -8.29 -1.38
C ASP A 110 0.51 -7.51 -2.64
N GLY A 111 1.43 -6.81 -3.29
CA GLY A 111 1.18 -6.05 -4.51
C GLY A 111 2.02 -4.79 -4.61
N VAL A 112 1.42 -3.73 -5.16
CA VAL A 112 2.04 -2.41 -5.30
C VAL A 112 1.29 -1.40 -4.44
N HIS A 113 2.01 -0.48 -3.80
CA HIS A 113 1.49 0.36 -2.73
C HIS A 113 1.98 1.79 -2.88
N ILE A 114 1.12 2.75 -2.53
CA ILE A 114 1.48 4.12 -2.17
C ILE A 114 1.01 4.33 -0.73
N LEU A 115 1.84 4.96 0.08
CA LEU A 115 1.57 5.25 1.48
C LEU A 115 1.44 6.75 1.68
N GLN A 116 0.63 7.14 2.66
CA GLN A 116 0.54 8.50 3.17
C GLN A 116 0.77 8.45 4.68
N ARG A 117 1.66 9.28 5.21
CA ARG A 117 1.75 9.46 6.66
C ARG A 117 0.84 10.60 7.09
N ARG A 118 -0.22 10.27 7.85
CA ARG A 118 -1.12 11.28 8.43
C ARG A 118 -0.60 11.82 9.76
N ALA A 119 -1.10 13.01 10.12
CA ALA A 119 -0.83 13.71 11.38
C ALA A 119 -1.58 13.07 12.55
#